data_AF-E6SUI7-F1
#
_entry.id   AF-E6SUI7-F1
#
_cell.length_a   1.000
_cell.length_b   1.000
_cell.length_c   1.000
_cell.angle_alpha   90.00
_cell.angle_beta   90.00
_cell.angle_gamma   90.00
#
_symmetry.space_group_name_H-M   'P 1'
#
loop_
_entity.id
_entity.type
_entity.pdbx_description
1 polymer ?
#
loop_
_entity_poly.entity_id
_entity_poly.type
_entity_poly.pdbx_seq_one_letter_code
_entity_poly.pdbx_strand_id
1 'polypeptide(L)'
;MGKKLFAALIVAVIATFAGYNIYQSQRMEPMSDLMLANVEALARYELPEVEVECGRSQGRCWGNDGYEYTWTPFGGFKVTRCKFVGYTWVSCVPGLPA
;
A
#
# COMPACT_ATOMS: atom_id res chain seq x y z
N MET A 1 67.01 3.50 -15.81
CA MET A 1 65.81 2.63 -15.78
C MET A 1 64.89 2.84 -14.55
N GLY A 2 65.39 3.23 -13.37
CA GLY A 2 64.57 3.23 -12.13
C GLY A 2 63.44 4.28 -12.04
N LYS A 3 63.62 5.49 -12.58
CA LYS A 3 62.59 6.56 -12.50
C LYS A 3 61.30 6.21 -13.25
N LYS A 4 61.40 5.40 -14.31
CA LYS A 4 60.26 4.95 -15.13
C LYS A 4 59.51 3.80 -14.45
N LEU A 5 60.22 2.93 -13.73
CA LEU A 5 59.62 1.87 -12.92
C LEU A 5 58.88 2.44 -11.70
N PHE A 6 59.46 3.45 -11.03
CA PHE A 6 58.80 4.11 -9.91
C PHE A 6 57.54 4.88 -10.34
N ALA A 7 57.60 5.58 -11.47
CA ALA A 7 56.43 6.21 -12.06
C ALA A 7 55.34 5.17 -12.42
N ALA A 8 55.72 4.02 -12.97
CA ALA A 8 54.78 2.95 -13.30
C ALA A 8 54.11 2.35 -12.06
N LEU A 9 54.84 2.19 -10.95
CA LEU A 9 54.29 1.69 -9.68
C LEU A 9 53.26 2.65 -9.08
N ILE A 10 53.52 3.97 -9.11
CA ILE A 10 52.56 4.97 -8.62
C ILE A 10 51.28 4.93 -9.44
N VAL A 11 51.40 4.86 -10.77
CA VAL A 11 50.22 4.77 -11.66
C VAL A 11 49.43 3.48 -11.40
N ALA A 12 50.10 2.36 -11.15
CA ALA A 12 49.45 1.10 -10.83
C ALA A 12 48.65 1.17 -9.51
N VAL A 13 49.20 1.81 -8.47
CA VAL A 13 48.50 1.97 -7.18
C VAL A 13 47.28 2.89 -7.31
N ILE A 14 47.39 3.99 -8.05
CA ILE A 14 46.24 4.89 -8.26
C ILE A 14 45.12 4.17 -9.03
N ALA A 15 45.48 3.39 -10.05
CA ALA A 15 44.52 2.62 -10.85
C ALA A 15 43.79 1.56 -10.01
N THR A 16 44.47 0.87 -9.10
CA THR A 16 43.84 -0.15 -8.24
C THR A 16 42.91 0.46 -7.19
N PHE A 17 43.30 1.58 -6.57
CA PHE A 17 42.45 2.27 -5.60
C PHE A 17 41.23 2.93 -6.24
N ALA A 18 41.39 3.53 -7.43
CA ALA A 18 40.27 4.06 -8.21
C ALA A 18 39.33 2.93 -8.65
N GLY A 19 39.88 1.82 -9.13
CA GLY A 19 39.11 0.63 -9.49
C GLY A 19 38.34 0.03 -8.31
N TYR A 20 38.94 -0.02 -7.11
CA TYR A 20 38.29 -0.53 -5.90
C TYR A 20 37.17 0.40 -5.40
N ASN A 21 37.35 1.72 -5.44
CA ASN A 21 36.30 2.69 -5.09
C ASN A 21 35.13 2.65 -6.08
N ILE A 22 35.40 2.52 -7.38
CA ILE A 22 34.36 2.37 -8.41
C ILE A 22 33.62 1.04 -8.23
N TYR A 23 34.34 -0.05 -7.93
CA TYR A 23 33.74 -1.35 -7.65
C TYR A 23 32.84 -1.31 -6.40
N GLN A 24 33.30 -0.71 -5.31
CA GLN A 24 32.47 -0.50 -4.11
C GLN A 24 31.25 0.40 -4.39
N SER A 25 31.42 1.47 -5.18
CA SER A 25 30.33 2.36 -5.57
C SER A 25 29.30 1.71 -6.50
N GLN A 26 29.66 0.66 -7.23
CA GLN A 26 28.73 -0.10 -8.08
C GLN A 26 28.06 -1.28 -7.36
N ARG A 27 28.62 -1.75 -6.25
CA ARG A 27 27.98 -2.77 -5.38
C ARG A 27 27.03 -2.16 -4.34
N MET A 28 27.04 -0.84 -4.16
CA MET A 28 25.87 -0.13 -3.68
C MET A 28 24.89 -0.08 -4.85
N GLU A 29 24.01 -1.06 -4.89
CA GLU A 29 23.03 -1.34 -5.94
C GLU A 29 22.41 -0.06 -6.54
N PRO A 30 22.35 0.07 -7.88
CA PRO A 30 21.59 1.11 -8.54
C PRO A 30 20.10 0.81 -8.33
N MET A 31 19.49 1.47 -7.35
CA MET A 31 18.03 1.48 -7.25
C MET A 31 17.49 2.21 -8.48
N SER A 32 17.03 1.41 -9.44
CA SER A 32 16.55 1.84 -10.75
C SER A 32 15.32 2.76 -10.62
N ASP A 33 15.48 4.02 -11.03
CA ASP A 33 14.36 4.97 -11.22
C ASP A 33 13.30 4.45 -12.22
N LEU A 34 13.68 3.54 -13.12
CA LEU A 34 12.78 2.91 -14.09
C LEU A 34 11.99 1.73 -13.51
N MET A 35 12.52 1.06 -12.49
CA MET A 35 11.77 0.03 -11.76
C MET A 35 10.81 0.66 -10.74
N LEU A 36 11.15 1.82 -10.19
CA LEU A 36 10.26 2.58 -9.29
C LEU A 36 9.04 3.17 -10.00
N ALA A 37 9.23 3.76 -11.18
CA ALA A 37 8.15 4.44 -11.91
C ALA A 37 7.05 3.48 -12.41
N ASN A 38 7.39 2.23 -12.75
CA ASN A 38 6.42 1.24 -13.20
C ASN A 38 5.61 0.62 -12.04
N VAL A 39 6.21 0.57 -10.85
CA VAL A 39 5.54 0.13 -9.62
C VAL A 39 4.55 1.20 -9.11
N GLU A 40 4.96 2.47 -9.11
CA GLU A 40 4.04 3.57 -8.75
C GLU A 40 2.90 3.75 -9.77
N ALA A 41 3.13 3.35 -11.02
CA ALA A 41 2.12 3.31 -12.07
C ALA A 41 1.05 2.22 -11.89
N LEU A 42 1.26 1.21 -11.05
CA LEU A 42 0.25 0.20 -10.73
C LEU A 42 -0.47 0.50 -9.41
N ALA A 43 0.20 1.18 -8.47
CA ALA A 43 -0.34 1.48 -7.13
C ALA A 43 -1.22 2.74 -7.05
N ARG A 44 -1.53 3.40 -8.18
CA ARG A 44 -2.36 4.62 -8.21
C ARG A 44 -3.84 4.42 -7.86
N TYR A 45 -4.27 3.16 -7.62
CA TYR A 45 -5.62 2.82 -7.16
C TYR A 45 -5.66 1.89 -5.95
N GLU A 46 -4.51 1.58 -5.34
CA GLU A 46 -4.49 0.85 -4.07
C GLU A 46 -4.75 1.91 -3.00
N LEU A 47 -6.04 2.07 -2.65
CA LEU A 47 -6.41 2.62 -1.33
C LEU A 47 -5.51 1.94 -0.29
N PRO A 48 -5.09 2.64 0.79
CA PRO A 48 -4.35 1.98 1.85
C PRO A 48 -5.06 0.66 2.14
N GLU A 49 -4.30 -0.42 2.24
CA GLU A 49 -4.73 -1.80 2.45
C GLU A 49 -5.53 -1.86 3.77
N VAL A 50 -6.71 -1.24 3.76
CA VAL A 50 -7.71 -1.31 4.81
C VAL A 50 -8.27 -2.68 4.58
N GLU A 51 -7.73 -3.64 5.32
CA GLU A 51 -8.36 -4.93 5.49
C GLU A 51 -9.77 -4.64 6.03
N VAL A 52 -10.75 -4.59 5.11
CA VAL A 52 -12.15 -4.35 5.46
C VAL A 52 -12.65 -5.65 6.06
N GLU A 53 -12.50 -5.78 7.37
CA GLU A 53 -12.98 -6.96 8.08
C GLU A 53 -14.51 -6.92 8.18
N CYS A 54 -15.12 -7.69 7.30
CA CYS A 54 -16.55 -7.84 7.20
C CYS A 54 -17.13 -8.45 8.49
N GLY A 55 -18.19 -7.81 9.03
CA GLY A 55 -18.88 -8.29 10.23
C GLY A 55 -18.42 -7.65 11.55
N ARG A 56 -17.34 -6.86 11.57
CA ARG A 56 -16.90 -6.13 12.78
C ARG A 56 -17.62 -4.81 13.04
N SER A 57 -18.25 -4.21 12.03
CA SER A 57 -18.95 -2.93 12.15
C SER A 57 -20.25 -2.95 11.35
N GLN A 58 -21.29 -2.33 11.92
CA GLN A 58 -22.54 -2.04 11.20
C GLN A 58 -22.23 -0.98 10.12
N GLY A 59 -22.73 -1.17 8.91
CA GLY A 59 -22.30 -0.40 7.75
C GLY A 59 -21.59 -1.32 6.79
N ARG A 60 -20.26 -1.36 6.80
CA ARG A 60 -19.45 -2.06 5.79
C ARG A 60 -19.68 -3.58 5.80
N CYS A 61 -19.89 -4.15 4.62
CA CYS A 61 -20.25 -5.55 4.37
C CYS A 61 -21.68 -5.96 4.77
N TRP A 62 -22.58 -4.98 4.93
CA TRP A 62 -24.00 -5.21 5.19
C TRP A 62 -24.85 -4.44 4.18
N GLY A 63 -25.85 -5.11 3.58
CA GLY A 63 -26.82 -4.51 2.67
C GLY A 63 -28.21 -4.39 3.30
N ASN A 64 -29.04 -3.51 2.76
CA ASN A 64 -30.43 -3.34 3.18
C ASN A 64 -31.25 -4.60 2.85
N ASP A 65 -31.93 -5.17 3.84
CA ASP A 65 -32.80 -6.35 3.73
C ASP A 65 -34.28 -6.01 4.02
N GLY A 66 -34.65 -4.77 3.70
CA GLY A 66 -35.94 -4.17 3.99
C GLY A 66 -35.98 -3.46 5.35
N TYR A 67 -37.20 -3.22 5.83
CA TYR A 67 -37.45 -2.54 7.10
C TYR A 67 -38.53 -3.29 7.90
N GLU A 68 -38.51 -3.11 9.20
CA GLU A 68 -39.51 -3.59 10.15
C GLU A 68 -40.20 -2.39 10.80
N TYR A 69 -41.50 -2.49 11.05
CA TYR A 69 -42.23 -1.44 11.78
C TYR A 69 -42.35 -1.83 13.25
N THR A 70 -41.83 -0.97 14.12
CA THR A 70 -42.00 -1.12 15.56
C THR A 70 -42.99 -0.08 16.07
N TRP A 71 -44.02 -0.53 16.79
CA TRP A 71 -45.05 0.33 17.38
C TRP A 71 -44.80 0.52 18.86
N THR A 72 -44.72 1.77 19.30
CA THR A 72 -44.64 2.14 20.71
C THR A 72 -45.87 2.96 21.11
N PRO A 73 -46.14 3.14 22.43
CA PRO A 73 -47.23 4.01 22.90
C PRO A 73 -47.15 5.46 22.39
N PHE A 74 -45.98 5.89 21.91
CA PHE A 74 -45.73 7.25 21.40
C PHE A 74 -45.75 7.33 19.87
N GLY A 75 -46.00 6.22 19.16
CA GLY A 75 -46.02 6.15 17.70
C GLY A 75 -45.18 5.01 17.13
N GLY A 76 -45.30 4.80 15.81
CA GLY A 76 -44.55 3.79 15.07
C GLY A 76 -43.29 4.35 14.40
N PHE A 77 -42.20 3.60 14.41
CA PHE A 77 -40.99 3.93 13.66
C PHE A 77 -40.53 2.77 12.78
N LYS A 78 -39.88 3.11 11.67
CA LYS A 78 -39.27 2.16 10.73
C LYS A 78 -37.87 1.81 11.21
N VAL A 79 -37.58 0.52 11.29
CA VAL A 79 -36.27 -0.02 11.63
C VAL A 79 -35.67 -0.66 10.39
N THR A 80 -34.57 -0.12 9.88
CA THR A 80 -33.86 -0.73 8.77
C THR A 80 -33.23 -2.05 9.22
N ARG A 81 -33.49 -3.14 8.48
CA ARG A 81 -32.84 -4.43 8.68
C ARG A 81 -31.66 -4.55 7.74
N CYS A 82 -30.53 -5.02 8.27
CA CYS A 82 -29.33 -5.24 7.49
C CYS A 82 -29.03 -6.73 7.40
N LYS A 83 -28.60 -7.17 6.22
CA LYS A 83 -28.14 -8.54 5.95
C LYS A 83 -26.71 -8.52 5.49
N PHE A 84 -25.93 -9.49 5.94
CA PHE A 84 -24.56 -9.66 5.50
C PHE A 84 -24.53 -10.02 4.01
N VAL A 85 -23.82 -9.21 3.22
CA VAL A 85 -23.71 -9.42 1.76
C VAL A 85 -22.27 -9.67 1.31
N GLY A 86 -21.27 -9.41 2.15
CA GLY A 86 -19.86 -9.59 1.82
C GLY A 86 -19.28 -8.59 0.80
N TYR A 87 -20.10 -7.70 0.27
CA TYR A 87 -19.66 -6.63 -0.64
C TYR A 87 -19.09 -5.45 0.12
N THR A 88 -17.87 -5.08 -0.22
CA THR A 88 -17.11 -4.00 0.45
C THR A 88 -17.65 -2.60 0.15
N TRP A 89 -18.37 -2.45 -0.97
CA TRP A 89 -18.99 -1.18 -1.39
C TRP A 89 -20.39 -0.97 -0.83
N VAL A 90 -20.96 -1.94 -0.11
CA VAL A 90 -22.31 -1.85 0.44
C VAL A 90 -22.25 -1.51 1.92
N SER A 91 -23.05 -0.52 2.33
CA SER A 91 -23.17 -0.12 3.73
C SER A 91 -24.60 -0.02 4.24
N CYS A 92 -24.90 -0.62 5.39
CA CYS A 92 -26.20 -0.57 6.07
C CYS A 92 -26.05 -0.53 7.59
N VAL A 93 -26.75 0.39 8.27
CA VAL A 93 -26.77 0.49 9.73
C VAL A 93 -28.14 0.09 10.28
N PRO A 94 -28.24 -0.98 11.09
CA PRO A 94 -29.49 -1.40 11.72
C PRO A 94 -30.04 -0.33 12.67
N GLY A 95 -31.36 -0.25 12.81
CA GLY A 95 -31.97 0.58 13.87
C GLY A 95 -32.10 2.07 13.56
N LEU A 96 -31.59 2.54 12.42
CA LEU A 96 -31.83 3.93 12.01
C LEU A 96 -33.28 4.10 11.52
N PRO A 97 -33.99 5.15 12.01
CA PRO A 97 -35.28 5.53 11.45
C PRO A 97 -35.10 5.98 10.01
N ALA A 98 -35.92 5.42 9.12
CA ALA A 98 -35.98 5.78 7.71
C ALA A 98 -36.75 7.10 7.49
#